data_AF-A0A8T3MAU0-F1
#
_entry.id   AF-A0A8T3MAU0-F1
#
_cell.length_a   1.000
_cell.length_b   1.000
_cell.length_c   1.000
_cell.angle_alpha   90.00
_cell.angle_beta   90.00
_cell.angle_gamma   90.00
#
_symmetry.space_group_name_H-M   'P 1'
#
loop_
_entity.id
_entity.type
_entity.pdbx_description
1 polymer ?
#
loop_
_entity_poly.entity_id
_entity_poly.type
_entity_poly.pdbx_seq_one_letter_code
_entity_poly.pdbx_strand_id
1 'polypeptide(L)'
;MSRGRKVAIGAAVVLLVGCLLPWYTFVGDLPQLPFRAFDGSGVLAFVAALATLALVALPYAAGERRVSADRWLPHAMLTGLAMLGVLLWPFNFLDRPAGLLPDRALGYWLAMAGTIGLAWAARDIAREPTGR
;
A
#
# COMPACT_ATOMS: atom_id res chain seq x y z
N MET A 1 -9.64 -7.09 -18.67
CA MET A 1 -8.86 -6.41 -17.61
C MET A 1 -7.63 -5.77 -18.24
N SER A 2 -7.45 -4.46 -18.08
CA SER A 2 -6.24 -3.77 -18.57
C SER A 2 -5.00 -4.20 -17.80
N ARG A 3 -3.80 -4.03 -18.39
CA ARG A 3 -2.52 -4.40 -17.78
C ARG A 3 -2.31 -3.62 -16.47
N GLY A 4 -2.66 -2.34 -16.44
CA GLY A 4 -2.57 -1.51 -15.24
C GLY A 4 -3.42 -2.04 -14.08
N ARG A 5 -4.64 -2.52 -14.36
CA ARG A 5 -5.53 -3.06 -13.31
C ARG A 5 -4.99 -4.37 -12.69
N LYS A 6 -4.33 -5.22 -13.46
CA LYS A 6 -3.68 -6.44 -12.92
C LYS A 6 -2.51 -6.10 -11.99
N VAL A 7 -1.70 -5.11 -12.37
CA VAL A 7 -0.59 -4.62 -11.54
C VAL A 7 -1.10 -3.96 -10.26
N ALA A 8 -2.19 -3.19 -10.33
CA ALA A 8 -2.82 -2.59 -9.15
C ALA A 8 -3.28 -3.64 -8.12
N ILE A 9 -3.89 -4.74 -8.58
CA ILE A 9 -4.31 -5.84 -7.69
C ILE A 9 -3.08 -6.48 -7.04
N GLY A 10 -2.07 -6.83 -7.84
CA GLY A 10 -0.84 -7.44 -7.31
C GLY A 10 -0.16 -6.56 -6.27
N ALA A 11 -0.03 -5.27 -6.56
CA ALA A 11 0.56 -4.29 -5.64
C ALA A 11 -0.28 -4.10 -4.36
N ALA A 12 -1.61 -4.04 -4.47
CA ALA A 12 -2.49 -3.93 -3.31
C ALA A 12 -2.42 -5.18 -2.40
N VAL A 13 -2.34 -6.37 -2.99
CA VAL A 13 -2.16 -7.62 -2.22
C VAL A 13 -0.81 -7.62 -1.51
N VAL A 14 0.28 -7.24 -2.20
CA VAL A 14 1.62 -7.13 -1.59
C VAL A 14 1.62 -6.12 -0.44
N LEU A 15 0.96 -4.97 -0.62
CA LEU A 15 0.84 -3.95 0.42
C LEU A 15 0.05 -4.44 1.63
N LEU A 16 -1.07 -5.16 1.41
CA LEU A 16 -1.84 -5.77 2.49
C LEU A 16 -1.01 -6.78 3.27
N VAL A 17 -0.35 -7.71 2.57
CA VAL A 17 0.53 -8.70 3.19
C VAL A 17 1.62 -8.00 4.01
N GLY A 18 2.25 -6.96 3.45
CA GLY A 18 3.21 -6.11 4.16
C GLY A 18 2.64 -5.50 5.44
N CYS A 19 1.40 -5.01 5.43
CA CYS A 19 0.73 -4.43 6.61
C CYS A 19 0.43 -5.46 7.72
N LEU A 20 0.21 -6.72 7.36
CA LEU A 20 -0.03 -7.80 8.32
C LEU A 20 1.26 -8.33 8.98
N LEU A 21 2.41 -8.11 8.34
CA LEU A 21 3.70 -8.53 8.89
C LEU A 21 4.22 -7.55 9.96
N PRO A 22 5.19 -7.98 10.79
CA PRO A 22 5.86 -7.08 11.74
C PRO A 22 6.58 -5.96 10.99
N TRP A 23 6.32 -4.72 11.40
CA TRP A 23 6.97 -3.53 10.82
C TRP A 23 8.21 -3.12 11.60
N TYR A 24 8.32 -3.56 12.85
CA TYR A 24 9.52 -3.36 13.65
C TYR A 24 9.61 -4.43 14.72
N THR A 25 10.80 -5.03 14.84
CA THR A 25 11.11 -5.98 15.91
C THR A 25 12.28 -5.46 16.73
N PHE A 26 12.07 -5.35 18.04
CA PHE A 26 13.11 -4.98 18.97
C PHE A 26 13.91 -6.22 19.39
N VAL A 27 15.24 -6.10 19.44
CA VAL A 27 16.12 -7.15 19.97
C VAL A 27 16.83 -6.58 21.20
N GLY A 28 16.48 -7.09 22.37
CA GLY A 28 17.10 -6.80 23.66
C GLY A 28 16.71 -7.86 24.70
N ASP A 29 17.10 -7.68 25.96
CA ASP A 29 16.87 -8.65 27.06
C ASP A 29 15.39 -8.78 27.49
N LEU A 30 14.50 -7.96 26.95
CA LEU A 30 13.06 -8.01 27.21
C LEU A 30 12.34 -8.79 26.10
N PRO A 31 11.19 -9.43 26.40
CA PRO A 31 10.44 -10.21 25.42
C PRO A 31 10.14 -9.38 24.17
N GLN A 32 10.43 -9.96 23.00
CA GLN A 32 10.29 -9.30 21.71
C GLN A 32 8.81 -8.95 21.47
N LEU A 33 8.44 -7.68 21.62
CA LEU A 33 7.15 -7.18 21.17
C LEU A 33 7.30 -6.65 19.73
N PRO A 34 6.63 -7.27 18.74
CA PRO A 34 6.59 -6.74 17.39
C PRO A 34 5.63 -5.55 17.32
N PHE A 35 6.13 -4.42 16.83
CA PHE A 35 5.27 -3.30 16.45
C PHE A 35 4.72 -3.53 15.05
N ARG A 36 3.44 -3.22 14.87
CA ARG A 36 2.67 -3.46 13.65
C ARG A 36 2.42 -2.17 12.89
N ALA A 37 1.96 -2.30 11.65
CA ALA A 37 1.51 -1.17 10.83
C ALA A 37 0.42 -0.32 11.52
N PHE A 38 -0.39 -0.96 12.36
CA PHE A 38 -1.55 -0.35 13.01
C PHE A 38 -1.21 0.53 14.21
N ASP A 39 0.02 0.45 14.73
CA ASP A 39 0.46 1.21 15.91
C ASP A 39 0.81 2.68 15.57
N GLY A 40 0.34 3.20 14.44
CA GLY A 40 0.63 4.55 13.97
C GLY A 40 0.04 4.85 12.59
N SER A 41 0.78 5.57 11.75
CA SER A 41 0.32 6.01 10.42
C SER A 41 0.22 4.88 9.37
N GLY A 42 0.69 3.66 9.66
CA GLY A 42 0.66 2.54 8.72
C GLY A 42 -0.77 2.07 8.40
N VAL A 43 -1.75 2.42 9.24
CA VAL A 43 -3.19 2.25 8.96
C VAL A 43 -3.59 2.90 7.63
N LEU A 44 -3.01 4.05 7.30
CA LEU A 44 -3.31 4.77 6.05
C LEU A 44 -2.95 3.93 4.81
N ALA A 45 -1.84 3.19 4.88
CA ALA A 45 -1.41 2.29 3.81
C ALA A 45 -2.35 1.08 3.67
N PHE A 46 -2.80 0.52 4.79
CA PHE A 46 -3.78 -0.56 4.81
C PHE A 46 -5.13 -0.12 4.22
N VAL A 47 -5.65 1.03 4.64
CA VAL A 47 -6.91 1.60 4.12
C VAL A 47 -6.79 1.91 2.64
N ALA A 48 -5.67 2.48 2.20
CA ALA A 48 -5.42 2.75 0.79
C ALA A 48 -5.37 1.46 -0.07
N ALA A 49 -4.75 0.39 0.44
CA ALA A 49 -4.72 -0.91 -0.23
C ALA A 49 -6.14 -1.50 -0.38
N LEU A 50 -6.93 -1.48 0.69
CA LEU A 50 -8.32 -1.94 0.66
C LEU A 50 -9.19 -1.11 -0.28
N ALA A 51 -9.08 0.22 -0.22
CA ALA A 51 -9.81 1.11 -1.11
C ALA A 51 -9.43 0.88 -2.59
N THR A 52 -8.16 0.56 -2.86
CA THR A 52 -7.70 0.23 -4.21
C THR A 52 -8.35 -1.07 -4.70
N LEU A 53 -8.36 -2.11 -3.88
CA LEU A 53 -9.06 -3.36 -4.21
C LEU A 53 -10.56 -3.13 -4.39
N ALA A 54 -11.17 -2.33 -3.54
CA ALA A 54 -12.59 -1.97 -3.64
C ALA A 54 -12.88 -1.26 -4.96
N LEU A 55 -12.07 -0.28 -5.38
CA LEU A 55 -12.22 0.41 -6.67
C LEU A 55 -12.07 -0.54 -7.86
N VAL A 56 -11.15 -1.51 -7.76
CA VAL A 56 -10.93 -2.50 -8.81
C VAL A 56 -12.09 -3.52 -8.89
N ALA A 57 -12.68 -3.89 -7.75
CA ALA A 57 -13.81 -4.81 -7.65
C ALA A 57 -15.16 -4.16 -7.98
N LEU A 58 -15.29 -2.84 -7.76
CA LEU A 58 -16.53 -2.08 -7.96
C LEU A 58 -17.22 -2.29 -9.33
N PRO A 59 -16.52 -2.23 -10.49
CA PRO A 59 -17.16 -2.48 -11.79
C PRO A 59 -17.67 -3.93 -11.94
N TYR A 60 -17.11 -4.88 -11.20
CA TYR A 60 -17.58 -6.26 -11.20
C TYR A 60 -18.89 -6.43 -10.41
N ALA A 61 -19.13 -5.57 -9.41
CA ALA A 61 -20.34 -5.59 -8.59
C ALA A 61 -21.46 -4.66 -9.12
N ALA A 62 -21.11 -3.60 -9.86
CA ALA A 62 -22.05 -2.55 -10.28
C ALA A 62 -22.73 -2.79 -11.65
N GLY A 63 -22.42 -3.88 -12.36
CA GLY A 63 -22.95 -4.16 -13.71
C GLY A 63 -22.46 -3.16 -14.78
N GLU A 64 -23.11 -3.11 -15.96
CA GLU A 64 -22.70 -2.33 -17.15
C GLU A 64 -22.54 -0.80 -16.96
N ARG A 65 -22.77 -0.29 -15.75
CA ARG A 65 -22.57 1.13 -15.46
C ARG A 65 -21.08 1.43 -15.40
N ARG A 66 -20.60 2.29 -16.29
CA ARG A 66 -19.24 2.88 -16.22
C ARG A 66 -19.12 3.72 -14.94
N VAL A 67 -18.88 3.06 -13.81
CA VAL A 67 -18.59 3.72 -12.54
C VAL A 67 -17.24 4.44 -12.70
N SER A 68 -17.07 5.59 -12.04
CA SER A 68 -15.92 6.51 -12.10
C SER A 68 -14.53 5.90 -11.80
N ALA A 69 -14.44 4.58 -11.63
CA ALA A 69 -13.23 3.78 -11.53
C ALA A 69 -12.30 3.86 -12.76
N ASP A 70 -12.75 4.44 -13.88
CA ASP A 70 -11.92 4.76 -15.06
C ASP A 70 -11.07 6.04 -14.90
N ARG A 71 -11.24 6.80 -13.80
CA ARG A 71 -10.43 8.00 -13.58
C ARG A 71 -9.12 7.63 -12.87
N TRP A 72 -8.01 8.13 -13.41
CA TRP A 72 -6.68 7.98 -12.81
C TRP A 72 -6.57 8.69 -11.44
N LEU A 73 -7.38 9.73 -11.22
CA LEU A 73 -7.34 10.58 -10.02
C LEU A 73 -7.57 9.83 -8.69
N PRO A 74 -8.60 8.97 -8.52
CA PRO A 74 -8.76 8.19 -7.29
C PRO A 74 -7.59 7.23 -7.02
N HIS A 75 -7.01 6.62 -8.06
CA HIS A 75 -5.84 5.75 -7.90
C HIS A 75 -4.59 6.55 -7.44
N ALA A 76 -4.41 7.77 -7.96
CA ALA A 76 -3.34 8.66 -7.54
C ALA A 76 -3.53 9.13 -6.08
N MET A 77 -4.75 9.46 -5.67
CA MET A 77 -5.06 9.85 -4.28
C MET A 77 -4.77 8.71 -3.30
N LEU A 78 -5.18 7.48 -3.61
CA LEU A 78 -4.91 6.31 -2.77
C LEU A 78 -3.42 5.99 -2.70
N THR A 79 -2.70 6.13 -3.81
CA THR A 79 -1.23 5.99 -3.82
C THR A 79 -0.58 7.02 -2.90
N GLY A 80 -1.01 8.29 -2.97
CA GLY A 80 -0.52 9.35 -2.09
C GLY A 80 -0.80 9.05 -0.62
N LEU A 81 -1.99 8.55 -0.30
CA LEU A 81 -2.37 8.16 1.05
C LEU A 81 -1.52 6.99 1.59
N ALA A 82 -1.30 5.97 0.76
CA ALA A 82 -0.41 4.86 1.10
C ALA A 82 1.02 5.35 1.36
N MET A 83 1.52 6.23 0.49
CA MET A 83 2.86 6.79 0.61
C MET A 83 3.02 7.61 1.88
N LEU A 84 2.04 8.45 2.24
CA LEU A 84 2.05 9.18 3.51
C LEU A 84 2.06 8.23 4.72
N GLY A 85 1.24 7.17 4.69
CA GLY A 85 1.18 6.19 5.76
C GLY A 85 2.52 5.50 6.03
N VAL A 86 3.15 5.01 4.96
CA VAL A 86 4.45 4.31 5.03
C VAL A 86 5.60 5.27 5.34
N LEU A 87 5.59 6.49 4.79
CA LEU A 87 6.70 7.43 4.96
C LEU A 87 6.71 8.11 6.33
N LEU A 88 5.53 8.37 6.91
CA LEU A 88 5.41 8.97 8.25
C LEU A 88 5.68 7.96 9.37
N TRP A 89 5.51 6.66 9.12
CA TRP A 89 5.66 5.63 10.15
C TRP A 89 7.07 5.54 10.78
N PRO A 90 8.19 5.52 10.02
CA PRO A 90 9.53 5.41 10.60
C PRO A 90 9.93 6.62 11.45
N PHE A 91 9.26 7.78 11.33
CA PHE A 91 9.52 8.94 12.17
C PHE A 91 9.29 8.67 13.66
N ASN A 92 8.41 7.71 14.00
CA ASN A 92 8.18 7.28 15.38
C ASN A 92 9.39 6.55 16.00
N PHE A 93 10.35 6.10 15.19
CA PHE A 93 11.46 5.24 15.62
C PHE A 93 12.84 5.80 15.21
N LEU A 94 12.94 7.10 14.92
CA LEU A 94 14.20 7.76 14.57
C LEU A 94 15.27 7.63 15.68
N ASP A 95 14.84 7.54 16.93
CA ASP A 95 15.73 7.36 18.09
C ASP A 95 16.37 5.96 18.13
N ARG A 96 15.79 4.96 17.43
CA ARG A 96 16.27 3.56 17.41
C ARG A 96 16.11 2.94 16.02
N PRO A 97 16.92 3.34 15.02
CA PRO A 97 16.77 2.89 13.64
C PRO A 97 17.14 1.41 13.42
N ALA A 98 17.84 0.77 14.38
CA ALA A 98 18.33 -0.60 14.25
C ALA A 98 17.23 -1.67 14.13
N GLY A 99 15.97 -1.36 14.49
CA GLY A 99 14.84 -2.27 14.28
C GLY A 99 14.12 -2.10 12.94
N LEU A 100 14.51 -1.11 12.13
CA LEU A 100 13.97 -0.86 10.76
C LEU A 100 14.75 -1.60 9.66
N LEU A 101 15.76 -2.39 10.03
CA LEU A 101 16.56 -3.17 9.09
C LEU A 101 15.70 -4.16 8.29
N PRO A 102 16.04 -4.46 7.03
CA PRO A 102 15.30 -5.40 6.19
C PRO A 102 15.04 -6.76 6.83
N ASP A 103 16.02 -7.29 7.57
CA ASP A 103 15.90 -8.56 8.30
C ASP A 103 14.92 -8.52 9.48
N ARG A 104 14.58 -7.33 9.98
CA ARG A 104 13.83 -7.12 11.24
C ARG A 104 12.46 -6.46 11.03
N ALA A 105 12.30 -5.77 9.91
CA ALA A 105 11.12 -4.99 9.55
C ALA A 105 10.56 -5.42 8.18
N LEU A 106 10.51 -6.73 7.92
CA LEU A 106 10.12 -7.27 6.62
C LEU A 106 8.76 -6.72 6.15
N GLY A 107 7.80 -6.53 7.06
CA GLY A 107 6.50 -5.96 6.75
C GLY A 107 6.56 -4.52 6.25
N TYR A 108 7.44 -3.69 6.82
CA TYR A 108 7.65 -2.32 6.39
C TYR A 108 8.21 -2.27 4.96
N TRP A 109 9.21 -3.10 4.67
CA TRP A 109 9.83 -3.17 3.34
C TRP A 109 8.89 -3.74 2.28
N LEU A 110 8.08 -4.74 2.64
CA LEU A 110 7.00 -5.24 1.78
C LEU A 110 5.94 -4.17 1.52
N ALA A 111 5.59 -3.36 2.53
CA ALA A 111 4.66 -2.25 2.35
C ALA A 111 5.25 -1.14 1.46
N MET A 112 6.54 -0.83 1.60
CA MET A 112 7.25 0.06 0.67
C MET A 112 7.20 -0.46 -0.77
N ALA A 113 7.52 -1.75 -0.98
CA ALA A 113 7.47 -2.38 -2.29
C ALA A 113 6.05 -2.37 -2.88
N GLY A 114 5.02 -2.67 -2.08
CA GLY A 114 3.61 -2.59 -2.47
C GLY A 114 3.19 -1.18 -2.87
N THR A 115 3.64 -0.16 -2.13
CA THR A 115 3.35 1.25 -2.42
C THR A 115 4.00 1.69 -3.73
N ILE A 116 5.26 1.28 -3.98
CA ILE A 116 5.95 1.54 -5.26
C ILE A 116 5.19 0.86 -6.41
N GLY A 117 4.70 -0.36 -6.20
CA GLY A 117 3.86 -1.07 -7.18
C GLY A 117 2.55 -0.33 -7.48
N LEU A 118 1.89 0.25 -6.47
CA LEU A 118 0.70 1.07 -6.65
C LEU A 118 0.99 2.34 -7.44
N ALA A 119 2.12 3.00 -7.16
CA ALA A 119 2.55 4.18 -7.92
C ALA A 119 2.81 3.85 -9.40
N TRP A 120 3.41 2.71 -9.68
CA TRP A 120 3.58 2.20 -11.04
C TRP A 120 2.23 1.91 -11.72
N ALA A 121 1.31 1.23 -11.02
CA ALA A 121 -0.01 0.94 -11.56
C ALA A 121 -0.81 2.22 -11.86
N ALA A 122 -0.76 3.22 -10.97
CA ALA A 122 -1.41 4.50 -11.18
C ALA A 122 -0.82 5.25 -12.39
N ARG A 123 0.51 5.18 -12.60
CA ARG A 123 1.18 5.75 -13.76
C ARG A 123 0.80 5.05 -15.07
N ASP A 124 0.68 3.73 -15.06
CA ASP A 124 0.25 2.96 -16.23
C ASP A 124 -1.20 3.29 -16.59
N ILE A 125 -2.11 3.36 -15.61
CA ILE A 125 -3.51 3.76 -15.82
C ILE A 125 -3.61 5.20 -16.35
N ALA A 126 -2.75 6.11 -15.88
CA ALA A 126 -2.72 7.50 -16.37
C ALA A 126 -2.17 7.62 -17.81
N ARG A 127 -1.39 6.62 -18.27
CA ARG A 127 -0.79 6.58 -19.61
C ARG A 127 -1.59 5.77 -20.61
N GLU A 128 -2.59 5.00 -20.17
CA GLU A 128 -3.55 4.37 -21.08
C GLU A 128 -4.23 5.51 -21.86
N PRO A 129 -4.00 5.60 -23.18
CA PRO A 129 -4.61 6.67 -23.96
C PRO A 129 -6.11 6.46 -23.88
N THR A 130 -6.83 7.51 -23.46
CA THR A 130 -8.27 7.61 -23.63
C THR A 130 -8.54 7.50 -25.12
N GLY A 131 -8.74 6.26 -25.59
CA GLY A 131 -9.10 5.96 -26.96
C GLY A 131 -10.41 6.68 -27.25
N ARG A 132 -10.34 7.55 -28.26
CA ARG A 132 -11.41 8.30 -28.92
C ARG A 132 -12.76 7.57 -28.96
#